data_AF-A0AAJ2J4U1-F1
#
_entry.id   AF-A0AAJ2J4U1-F1
#
_cell.length_a   1.000
_cell.length_b   1.000
_cell.length_c   1.000
_cell.angle_alpha   90.00
_cell.angle_beta   90.00
_cell.angle_gamma   90.00
#
_symmetry.space_group_name_H-M   'P 1'
#
loop_
_entity.id
_entity.type
_entity.pdbx_description
1 polymer ?
#
loop_
_entity_poly.entity_id
_entity_poly.type
_entity_poly.pdbx_seq_one_letter_code
_entity_poly.pdbx_strand_id
1 'polypeptide(L)'
;MGFSDEPEQRMNIKALRLGLYRWGRYWVYQELGKGFSNRSACDRLGEAMGGGNLKHELNVPAHVAHFDHLVEQLSINCKRAIRAHYLCKEQWALMGFDSKKSYIFWLRKAEMALLDRMN
;
A
#
# COMPACT_ATOMS: atom_id res chain seq x y z
N MET A 1 -0.11 -38.61 -20.77
CA MET A 1 -1.14 -37.57 -20.97
C MET A 1 -1.59 -37.13 -19.59
N GLY A 2 -1.38 -35.86 -19.25
CA GLY A 2 -1.61 -35.34 -17.90
C GLY A 2 -0.83 -34.05 -17.69
N PHE A 3 -1.08 -33.05 -18.54
CA PHE A 3 -0.77 -31.67 -18.19
C PHE A 3 -1.80 -31.29 -17.13
N SER A 4 -1.38 -31.26 -15.87
CA SER A 4 -2.13 -30.56 -14.84
C SER A 4 -2.05 -29.08 -15.19
N ASP A 5 -3.02 -28.59 -15.95
CA ASP A 5 -3.36 -27.18 -15.97
C ASP A 5 -3.91 -26.82 -14.58
N GLU A 6 -3.02 -26.70 -13.59
CA GLU A 6 -3.33 -25.87 -12.45
C GLU A 6 -3.67 -24.49 -13.03
N PRO A 7 -4.81 -23.87 -12.69
CA PRO A 7 -5.00 -22.48 -13.01
C PRO A 7 -3.95 -21.73 -12.19
N GLU A 8 -2.78 -21.53 -12.79
CA GLU A 8 -1.72 -20.66 -12.35
C GLU A 8 -2.45 -19.41 -11.89
N GLN A 9 -2.54 -19.22 -10.57
CA GLN A 9 -3.50 -18.32 -9.95
C GLN A 9 -2.93 -16.91 -10.08
N ARG A 10 -2.75 -16.48 -11.33
CA ARG A 10 -2.08 -15.26 -11.71
C ARG A 10 -2.84 -14.14 -11.04
N MET A 11 -2.12 -13.41 -10.19
CA MET A 11 -2.69 -12.25 -9.53
C MET A 11 -3.13 -11.27 -10.63
N ASN A 12 -4.44 -11.05 -10.75
CA ASN A 12 -4.97 -10.04 -11.66
C ASN A 12 -4.91 -8.66 -10.97
N ILE A 13 -4.75 -7.58 -11.74
CA ILE A 13 -4.76 -6.19 -11.24
C ILE A 13 -5.95 -5.90 -10.33
N LYS A 14 -7.12 -6.50 -10.58
CA LYS A 14 -8.30 -6.35 -9.72
C LYS A 14 -8.08 -6.94 -8.31
N ALA A 15 -7.48 -8.12 -8.23
CA ALA A 15 -7.17 -8.78 -6.96
C ALA A 15 -6.10 -8.01 -6.19
N LEU A 16 -5.07 -7.51 -6.89
CA LEU A 16 -4.05 -6.66 -6.29
C LEU A 16 -4.66 -5.40 -5.67
N ARG A 17 -5.49 -4.66 -6.43
CA ARG A 17 -6.15 -3.44 -5.95
C ARG A 17 -7.06 -3.71 -4.75
N LEU A 18 -7.76 -4.84 -4.74
CA LEU A 18 -8.59 -5.25 -3.60
C LEU A 18 -7.72 -5.56 -2.37
N GLY A 19 -6.58 -6.23 -2.55
CA GLY A 19 -5.61 -6.49 -1.50
C GLY A 19 -5.03 -5.20 -0.89
N LEU A 20 -4.59 -4.28 -1.76
CA LEU A 20 -4.10 -2.95 -1.37
C LEU A 20 -5.18 -2.12 -0.67
N TYR A 21 -6.43 -2.21 -1.11
CA TYR A 21 -7.56 -1.57 -0.43
C TYR A 21 -7.78 -2.10 0.99
N ARG A 22 -7.68 -3.43 1.17
CA ARG A 22 -7.77 -4.06 2.50
C ARG A 22 -6.59 -3.67 3.39
N TRP A 23 -5.37 -3.66 2.85
CA TRP A 23 -4.16 -3.19 3.54
C TRP A 23 -4.30 -1.73 3.99
N GLY A 24 -4.72 -0.83 3.09
CA GLY A 24 -4.93 0.58 3.43
C GLY A 24 -6.03 0.78 4.48
N ARG A 25 -7.15 0.07 4.36
CA ARG A 25 -8.21 0.10 5.37
C ARG A 25 -7.77 -0.42 6.73
N TYR A 26 -6.96 -1.47 6.78
CA TYR A 26 -6.42 -1.98 8.03
C TYR A 26 -5.60 -0.90 8.74
N TRP A 27 -4.69 -0.24 8.03
CA TRP A 27 -3.87 0.83 8.62
C TRP A 27 -4.71 2.04 9.06
N VAL A 28 -5.64 2.49 8.23
CA VAL A 28 -6.57 3.58 8.60
C VAL A 28 -7.42 3.20 9.83
N TYR A 29 -7.84 1.93 9.94
CA TYR A 29 -8.64 1.45 11.08
C TYR A 29 -7.79 1.29 12.35
N GLN A 30 -6.55 0.82 12.23
CA GLN A 30 -5.61 0.76 13.35
C GLN A 30 -5.30 2.15 13.92
N GLU A 31 -5.18 3.18 13.07
CA GLU A 31 -5.04 4.57 13.51
C GLU A 31 -6.28 5.08 14.26
N LEU A 32 -7.49 4.71 13.82
CA LEU A 32 -8.75 5.07 14.49
C LEU A 32 -8.96 4.34 15.83
N GLY A 33 -8.53 3.08 15.93
CA GLY A 33 -8.69 2.25 17.13
C GLY A 33 -7.75 2.61 18.28
N LYS A 34 -6.65 3.35 18.02
CA LYS A 34 -5.64 3.72 19.02
C LYS A 34 -5.82 5.10 19.68
N GLY A 35 -6.97 5.74 19.48
CA GLY A 35 -7.43 6.85 20.31
C GLY A 35 -6.38 7.92 20.64
N PHE A 36 -5.84 8.64 19.64
CA PHE A 36 -5.09 9.88 19.89
C PHE A 36 -5.33 10.93 18.79
N SER A 37 -6.01 12.01 19.21
CA SER A 37 -5.90 13.42 18.83
C SER A 37 -5.52 13.81 17.40
N ASN A 38 -6.53 14.30 16.67
CA ASN A 38 -6.53 15.56 15.93
C ASN A 38 -5.47 15.83 14.84
N ARG A 39 -4.77 14.82 14.31
CA ARG A 39 -3.93 14.98 13.12
C ARG A 39 -4.17 13.84 12.14
N SER A 40 -4.65 14.19 10.94
CA SER A 40 -4.92 13.23 9.88
C SER A 40 -3.64 12.48 9.49
N ALA A 41 -3.75 11.22 9.07
CA ALA A 41 -2.64 10.39 8.60
C ALA A 41 -1.68 11.14 7.66
N CYS A 42 -2.20 12.04 6.82
CA CYS A 42 -1.43 12.89 5.91
C CYS A 42 -0.46 13.87 6.59
N ASP A 43 -0.75 14.32 7.82
CA ASP A 43 0.06 15.29 8.56
C ASP A 43 1.37 14.65 9.09
N ARG A 44 1.35 13.34 9.35
CA ARG A 44 2.50 12.58 9.89
C ARG A 44 3.43 11.99 8.82
N LEU A 45 3.11 12.15 7.54
CA LEU A 45 3.84 11.51 6.43
C LEU A 45 5.07 12.30 5.92
N GLY A 46 5.26 13.54 6.40
CA GLY A 46 6.46 14.34 6.17
C GLY A 46 7.64 13.94 7.07
N GLU A 47 7.36 13.38 8.24
CA GLU A 47 8.34 12.60 8.97
C GLU A 47 8.39 11.22 8.34
N ALA A 48 9.59 10.67 8.19
CA ALA A 48 9.74 9.32 7.73
C ALA A 48 8.78 8.42 8.53
N MET A 49 7.76 7.85 7.88
CA MET A 49 7.34 6.49 8.20
C MET A 49 8.51 5.56 7.85
N GLY A 50 9.67 5.83 8.44
CA GLY A 50 10.72 4.87 8.61
C GLY A 50 10.16 3.81 9.52
N GLY A 51 10.61 2.57 9.32
CA GLY A 51 10.41 1.48 10.25
C GLY A 51 11.04 1.78 11.62
N GLY A 52 10.51 2.77 12.31
CA GLY A 52 10.91 3.24 13.62
C GLY A 52 9.96 2.65 14.63
N ASN A 53 10.27 1.44 15.08
CA ASN A 53 9.76 0.89 16.33
C ASN A 53 8.22 0.86 16.46
N LEU A 54 7.52 0.27 15.49
CA LEU A 54 6.30 -0.47 15.84
C LEU A 54 6.75 -1.68 16.66
N LYS A 55 6.97 -1.46 17.96
CA LYS A 55 7.05 -2.52 18.96
C LYS A 55 5.78 -3.35 18.81
N HIS A 56 5.92 -4.46 18.11
CA HIS A 56 5.33 -5.74 18.52
C HIS A 56 3.83 -5.69 18.78
N GLU A 57 3.01 -5.39 17.75
CA GLU A 57 1.61 -5.83 17.80
C GLU A 57 1.52 -7.23 17.22
N LEU A 58 1.46 -8.18 18.15
CA LEU A 58 1.40 -9.64 18.01
C LEU A 58 0.29 -10.20 17.07
N ASN A 59 -0.42 -9.39 16.30
CA ASN A 59 -1.54 -9.84 15.45
C ASN A 59 -1.75 -8.99 14.18
N VAL A 60 -0.68 -8.56 13.49
CA VAL A 60 -0.87 -8.07 12.11
C VAL A 60 -1.23 -9.26 11.22
N PRO A 61 -2.38 -9.24 10.51
CA PRO A 61 -2.76 -10.34 9.63
C PRO A 61 -1.68 -10.57 8.57
N ALA A 62 -1.37 -11.83 8.28
CA ALA A 62 -0.30 -12.20 7.33
C ALA A 62 -0.42 -11.50 5.97
N HIS A 63 -1.65 -11.31 5.47
CA HIS A 63 -1.89 -10.60 4.21
C HIS A 63 -1.50 -9.12 4.27
N VAL A 64 -1.73 -8.44 5.40
CA VAL A 64 -1.34 -7.03 5.59
C VAL A 64 0.17 -6.91 5.64
N ALA A 65 0.84 -7.76 6.44
CA ALA A 65 2.30 -7.77 6.55
C ALA A 65 2.98 -8.07 5.20
N HIS A 66 2.39 -8.97 4.40
CA HIS A 66 2.86 -9.28 3.05
C HIS A 66 2.80 -8.05 2.13
N PHE A 67 1.66 -7.34 2.09
CA PHE A 67 1.55 -6.10 1.31
C PHE A 67 2.48 -5.00 1.82
N ASP A 68 2.69 -4.91 3.13
CA ASP A 68 3.61 -3.95 3.73
C ASP A 68 5.03 -4.15 3.20
N HIS A 69 5.51 -5.40 3.24
CA HIS A 69 6.83 -5.75 2.71
C HIS A 69 6.97 -5.44 1.22
N LEU A 70 5.95 -5.77 0.42
CA LEU A 70 5.97 -5.49 -1.02
C LEU A 70 6.00 -4.00 -1.34
N VAL A 71 5.23 -3.20 -0.60
CA VAL A 71 5.21 -1.74 -0.74
C VAL A 71 6.55 -1.15 -0.32
N GLU A 72 7.17 -1.66 0.76
CA GLU A 72 8.47 -1.21 1.22
C GLU A 72 9.62 -1.49 0.24
N GLN A 73 9.46 -2.43 -0.68
CA GLN A 73 10.43 -2.66 -1.76
C GLN A 73 10.22 -1.77 -3.00
N LEU A 74 9.19 -0.92 -3.04
CA LEU A 74 8.95 -0.01 -4.17
C LEU A 74 9.88 1.20 -4.12
N SER A 75 10.06 1.88 -5.26
CA SER A 75 10.72 3.19 -5.28
C SER A 75 9.94 4.22 -4.47
N ILE A 76 10.61 5.25 -3.95
CA ILE A 76 9.99 6.27 -3.07
C ILE A 76 8.73 6.91 -3.67
N ASN A 77 8.73 7.21 -4.97
CA ASN A 77 7.56 7.79 -5.65
C ASN A 77 6.43 6.78 -5.82
N CYS A 78 6.74 5.51 -6.08
CA CYS A 78 5.75 4.44 -6.11
C CYS A 78 5.12 4.22 -4.73
N LYS A 79 5.93 4.20 -3.65
CA LYS A 79 5.44 4.13 -2.26
C LYS A 79 4.48 5.28 -1.96
N ARG A 80 4.88 6.51 -2.27
CA ARG A 80 4.06 7.72 -2.10
C ARG A 80 2.74 7.62 -2.86
N ALA A 81 2.75 7.12 -4.10
CA ALA A 81 1.55 6.95 -4.90
C ALA A 81 0.59 5.91 -4.31
N ILE A 82 1.09 4.77 -3.85
CA ILE A 82 0.30 3.73 -3.19
C ILE A 82 -0.32 4.27 -1.88
N ARG A 83 0.49 4.93 -1.03
CA ARG A 83 0.00 5.54 0.21
C ARG A 83 -1.04 6.63 -0.07
N ALA A 84 -0.79 7.51 -1.05
CA ALA A 84 -1.74 8.53 -1.48
C ALA A 84 -3.10 7.93 -1.83
N HIS A 85 -3.09 6.87 -2.66
CA HIS A 85 -4.31 6.26 -3.18
C HIS A 85 -5.07 5.49 -2.09
N TYR A 86 -4.39 4.60 -1.35
CA TYR A 86 -5.03 3.61 -0.49
C TYR A 86 -5.15 4.01 0.99
N LEU A 87 -4.30 4.91 1.49
CA LEU A 87 -4.37 5.42 2.88
C LEU A 87 -5.00 6.81 2.92
N CYS A 88 -4.58 7.69 2.01
CA CYS A 88 -4.92 9.11 2.05
C CYS A 88 -6.12 9.51 1.18
N LYS A 89 -6.97 8.56 0.76
CA LYS A 89 -8.16 8.81 -0.08
C LYS A 89 -7.85 9.67 -1.32
N GLU A 90 -6.77 9.34 -2.02
CA GLU A 90 -6.30 10.05 -3.22
C GLU A 90 -5.81 11.49 -2.98
N GLN A 91 -5.44 11.86 -1.76
CA GLN A 91 -4.79 13.15 -1.46
C GLN A 91 -3.31 13.17 -1.91
N TRP A 92 -3.08 13.01 -3.22
CA TRP A 92 -1.75 12.97 -3.83
C TRP A 92 -0.94 14.26 -3.66
N ALA A 93 -1.60 15.42 -3.53
CA ALA A 93 -0.93 16.69 -3.29
C ALA A 93 -0.15 16.69 -1.96
N LEU A 94 -0.69 16.03 -0.93
CA LEU A 94 -0.04 15.92 0.39
C LEU A 94 1.20 15.01 0.36
N MET A 95 1.34 14.19 -0.68
CA MET A 95 2.47 13.29 -0.90
C MET A 95 3.57 13.88 -1.78
N GLY A 96 3.47 15.18 -2.11
CA GLY A 96 4.48 15.89 -2.88
C GLY A 96 4.44 15.59 -4.38
N PHE A 97 3.29 15.21 -4.93
CA PHE A 97 3.11 15.12 -6.38
C PHE A 97 2.67 16.47 -6.95
N ASP A 98 3.38 16.96 -7.98
CA ASP A 98 3.09 18.24 -8.63
C ASP A 98 1.78 18.23 -9.43
N SER A 99 1.35 17.05 -9.89
CA SER A 99 0.14 16.92 -10.69
C SER A 99 -0.51 15.55 -10.54
N LYS A 100 -1.84 15.52 -10.75
CA LYS A 100 -2.63 14.28 -10.84
C LYS A 100 -2.08 13.32 -11.90
N LYS A 101 -1.54 13.84 -13.02
CA LYS A 101 -0.93 13.02 -14.09
C LYS A 101 0.30 12.28 -13.58
N SER A 102 1.21 12.98 -12.89
CA SER A 102 2.41 12.38 -12.29
C SER A 102 2.03 11.31 -11.27
N TYR A 103 1.09 11.61 -10.38
CA TYR A 103 0.55 10.66 -9.41
C TYR A 103 -0.01 9.38 -10.08
N ILE A 104 -0.87 9.51 -11.10
CA ILE A 104 -1.45 8.35 -11.79
C ILE A 104 -0.37 7.52 -12.48
N PHE A 105 0.64 8.16 -13.07
CA PHE A 105 1.77 7.47 -13.68
C PHE A 105 2.51 6.60 -12.64
N TRP A 106 2.88 7.19 -11.50
CA TRP A 106 3.57 6.46 -10.43
C TRP A 106 2.71 5.39 -9.79
N LEU A 107 1.39 5.63 -9.65
CA LEU A 107 0.45 4.63 -9.16
C LEU A 107 0.39 3.41 -10.09
N ARG A 108 0.22 3.63 -11.41
CA ARG A 108 0.22 2.54 -12.39
C ARG A 108 1.54 1.78 -12.41
N LYS A 109 2.67 2.51 -12.35
CA LYS A 109 4.00 1.89 -12.28
C LYS A 109 4.18 1.05 -11.01
N ALA A 110 3.68 1.53 -9.87
CA ALA A 110 3.68 0.79 -8.62
C ALA A 110 2.84 -0.49 -8.71
N GLU A 111 1.61 -0.39 -9.24
CA GLU A 111 0.72 -1.53 -9.43
C GLU A 111 1.33 -2.61 -10.34
N MET A 112 1.95 -2.22 -11.45
CA MET A 112 2.63 -3.17 -12.34
C MET A 112 3.83 -3.83 -11.67
N ALA A 113 4.64 -3.07 -10.93
CA ALA A 113 5.78 -3.62 -10.19
C ALA A 113 5.35 -4.60 -9.08
N LEU A 114 4.19 -4.36 -8.46
CA LEU A 114 3.63 -5.29 -7.48
C LEU A 114 3.08 -6.56 -8.15
N LEU A 115 2.41 -6.44 -9.29
CA LEU A 115 1.95 -7.60 -10.05
C LEU A 115 3.12 -8.48 -10.51
N ASP A 116 4.19 -7.88 -11.01
CA ASP A 116 5.40 -8.59 -11.46
C ASP A 116 6.05 -9.39 -10.32
N ARG A 117 5.99 -8.89 -9.08
CA ARG A 117 6.55 -9.56 -7.90
C ARG A 117 5.66 -10.64 -7.29
N MET A 118 4.38 -10.62 -7.62
CA MET A 118 3.37 -11.52 -7.06
C MET A 118 2.98 -12.65 -8.03
N ASN A 119 3.55 -12.64 -9.23
CA ASN A 119 3.52 -13.72 -10.21
C ASN A 119 4.93 -14.29 -10.38
#